data_AF-A0A2W6DI68-F1
#
_entry.id   AF-A0A2W6DI68-F1
#
_cell.length_a   1.000
_cell.length_b   1.000
_cell.length_c   1.000
_cell.angle_alpha   90.00
_cell.angle_beta   90.00
_cell.angle_gamma   90.00
#
_symmetry.space_group_name_H-M   'P 1'
#
loop_
_entity.id
_entity.type
_entity.pdbx_description
1 polymer ?
#
loop_
_entity_poly.entity_id
_entity_poly.type
_entity_poly.pdbx_seq_one_letter_code
_entity_poly.pdbx_strand_id
1 'polypeptide(L)'
;MWQRTRSCESRSRPRAGRTGQRATVPGWYRSTKNWDLIVADKGTLVAALELKGLGANSAGNNFNNRTEEAIGNATDLWLAHDRTACFGPIRPWAGFMFLMEDAPNTRIAVREQPSKWRIDSEFEGSSYLKRGVILSSRMLHERLYDAVCFVTSTNDPGVPPMEPVVELNWMSFVAAIQARVQYVKNTQTAIAK
;
A
#
# COMPACT_ATOMS: atom_id res chain seq x y z
N MET A 1 9.59 -32.61 -8.13
CA MET A 1 8.22 -32.97 -8.52
C MET A 1 7.25 -32.11 -7.71
N TRP A 2 7.02 -30.86 -8.14
CA TRP A 2 6.01 -29.99 -7.52
C TRP A 2 4.72 -30.19 -8.29
N GLN A 3 3.73 -30.80 -7.62
CA GLN A 3 2.41 -31.03 -8.18
C GLN A 3 1.79 -29.70 -8.59
N ARG A 4 1.19 -29.68 -9.79
CA ARG A 4 0.36 -28.58 -10.28
C ARG A 4 -0.68 -28.25 -9.21
N THR A 5 -0.53 -27.08 -8.60
CA THR A 5 -1.52 -26.54 -7.68
C THR A 5 -2.82 -26.36 -8.44
N ARG A 6 -3.90 -26.90 -7.86
CA ARG A 6 -5.28 -26.68 -8.29
C ARG A 6 -5.46 -25.18 -8.53
N SER A 7 -6.11 -24.81 -9.64
CA SER A 7 -6.45 -23.42 -9.90
C SER A 7 -7.10 -22.82 -8.65
N CYS A 8 -6.62 -21.65 -8.24
CA CYS A 8 -7.25 -20.90 -7.18
C CYS A 8 -8.58 -20.36 -7.73
N GLU A 9 -9.61 -21.20 -7.75
CA GLU A 9 -10.94 -20.77 -8.16
C GLU A 9 -11.48 -19.77 -7.14
N SER A 10 -11.80 -18.57 -7.61
CA SER A 10 -12.34 -17.52 -6.76
C SER A 10 -13.70 -17.95 -6.21
N ARG A 11 -13.81 -18.10 -4.89
CA ARG A 11 -15.09 -18.35 -4.20
C ARG A 11 -15.94 -17.08 -4.02
N SER A 12 -15.60 -15.98 -4.70
CA SER A 12 -16.25 -14.67 -4.55
C SER A 12 -17.43 -14.50 -5.51
N ARG A 13 -18.49 -13.82 -5.04
CA ARG A 13 -19.59 -13.34 -5.90
C ARG A 13 -19.06 -12.42 -7.00
N PRO A 14 -19.77 -12.28 -8.15
CA PRO A 14 -19.24 -11.66 -9.36
C PRO A 14 -18.66 -10.27 -9.17
N ARG A 15 -19.21 -9.45 -8.26
CA ARG A 15 -18.69 -8.14 -7.86
C ARG A 15 -18.74 -8.02 -6.36
N ALA A 16 -17.60 -7.78 -5.71
CA ALA A 16 -17.56 -7.54 -4.28
C ALA A 16 -16.42 -6.59 -3.91
N GLY A 17 -16.79 -5.44 -3.34
CA GLY A 17 -15.90 -4.70 -2.44
C GLY A 17 -15.98 -5.33 -1.06
N ARG A 18 -14.84 -5.53 -0.40
CA ARG A 18 -14.78 -6.09 0.96
C ARG A 18 -13.84 -5.28 1.81
N THR A 19 -14.17 -5.13 3.09
CA THR A 19 -13.35 -4.47 4.11
C THR A 19 -13.18 -5.37 5.33
N GLY A 20 -12.20 -5.06 6.17
CA GLY A 20 -11.95 -5.76 7.44
C GLY A 20 -11.61 -7.25 7.24
N GLN A 21 -12.09 -8.13 8.13
CA GLN A 21 -11.80 -9.57 8.05
C GLN A 21 -12.29 -10.26 6.77
N ARG A 22 -13.12 -9.60 5.95
CA ARG A 22 -13.57 -10.14 4.66
C ARG A 22 -12.63 -9.77 3.51
N ALA A 23 -11.68 -8.87 3.73
CA ALA A 23 -10.68 -8.41 2.79
C ALA A 23 -9.38 -9.25 2.87
N THR A 24 -9.53 -10.56 3.06
CA THR A 24 -8.42 -11.51 3.17
C THR A 24 -8.07 -12.09 1.81
N VAL A 25 -6.78 -12.09 1.45
CA VAL A 25 -6.27 -12.66 0.20
C VAL A 25 -5.09 -13.61 0.49
N PRO A 26 -4.85 -14.63 -0.35
CA PRO A 26 -3.65 -15.46 -0.27
C PRO A 26 -2.34 -14.66 -0.26
N GLY A 27 -1.35 -15.14 0.48
CA GLY A 27 0.03 -14.65 0.45
C GLY A 27 0.99 -15.71 -0.11
N TRP A 28 2.23 -15.31 -0.33
CA TRP A 28 3.32 -16.21 -0.72
C TRP A 28 4.12 -16.70 0.49
N TYR A 29 4.55 -15.77 1.35
CA TYR A 29 5.30 -16.05 2.57
C TYR A 29 4.40 -16.41 3.75
N ARG A 30 3.09 -16.14 3.64
CA ARG A 30 2.06 -16.48 4.64
C ARG A 30 0.82 -17.03 3.96
N SER A 31 0.03 -17.81 4.70
CA SER A 31 -1.20 -18.43 4.15
C SER A 31 -2.16 -17.38 3.59
N THR A 32 -2.37 -16.29 4.32
CA THR A 32 -3.24 -15.17 3.93
C THR A 32 -2.82 -13.84 4.57
N LYS A 33 -3.27 -12.73 4.00
CA LYS A 33 -3.20 -11.36 4.55
C LYS A 33 -4.56 -10.68 4.49
N ASN A 34 -4.91 -10.00 5.57
CA ASN A 34 -6.03 -9.05 5.61
C ASN A 34 -5.57 -7.68 5.10
N TRP A 35 -6.20 -7.19 4.06
CA TRP A 35 -6.07 -5.81 3.58
C TRP A 35 -7.20 -4.96 4.17
N ASP A 36 -7.06 -3.65 4.16
CA ASP A 36 -8.14 -2.76 4.64
C ASP A 36 -9.32 -2.72 3.67
N LEU A 37 -9.03 -2.73 2.36
CA LEU A 37 -10.02 -2.79 1.29
C LEU A 37 -9.50 -3.67 0.14
N ILE A 38 -10.35 -4.56 -0.35
CA ILE A 38 -10.15 -5.23 -1.64
C ILE A 38 -11.35 -5.03 -2.55
N VAL A 39 -11.07 -5.02 -3.84
CA VAL A 39 -12.08 -5.01 -4.91
C VAL A 39 -11.84 -6.21 -5.79
N ALA A 40 -12.85 -7.06 -5.96
CA ALA A 40 -12.81 -8.19 -6.88
C ALA A 40 -13.99 -8.14 -7.86
N ASP A 41 -13.72 -8.48 -9.12
CA ASP A 41 -14.71 -8.60 -10.20
C ASP A 41 -14.38 -9.83 -11.06
N LYS A 42 -15.38 -10.69 -11.29
CA LYS A 42 -15.27 -11.92 -12.13
C LYS A 42 -14.02 -12.76 -11.84
N GLY A 43 -13.77 -13.04 -10.56
CA GLY A 43 -12.63 -13.84 -10.11
C GLY A 43 -11.26 -13.18 -10.28
N THR A 44 -11.22 -11.91 -10.66
CA THR A 44 -10.00 -11.09 -10.69
C THR A 44 -9.94 -10.21 -9.44
N LEU A 45 -8.79 -10.18 -8.76
CA LEU A 45 -8.51 -9.18 -7.73
C LEU A 45 -8.16 -7.86 -8.45
N VAL A 46 -9.13 -6.95 -8.50
CA VAL A 46 -9.00 -5.66 -9.20
C VAL A 46 -8.01 -4.77 -8.47
N ALA A 47 -8.18 -4.65 -7.15
CA ALA A 47 -7.37 -3.79 -6.30
C ALA A 47 -7.28 -4.34 -4.87
N ALA A 48 -6.15 -4.11 -4.21
CA ALA A 48 -5.93 -4.30 -2.78
C ALA A 48 -5.33 -3.01 -2.20
N LEU A 49 -5.93 -2.49 -1.13
CA LEU A 49 -5.55 -1.22 -0.53
C LEU A 49 -5.27 -1.41 0.97
N GLU A 50 -4.16 -0.85 1.41
CA GLU A 50 -3.80 -0.75 2.81
C GLU A 50 -3.86 0.72 3.23
N LEU A 51 -4.45 0.98 4.40
CA LEU A 51 -4.59 2.27 5.02
C LEU A 51 -3.86 2.22 6.37
N LYS A 52 -2.88 3.11 6.55
CA LYS A 52 -2.15 3.23 7.82
C LYS A 52 -2.28 4.61 8.40
N GLY A 53 -2.49 4.64 9.70
CA GLY A 53 -2.39 5.82 10.54
C GLY A 53 -1.10 5.79 11.36
N LEU A 54 -0.44 6.93 11.52
CA LEU A 54 0.64 7.12 12.48
C LEU A 54 0.35 8.32 13.36
N GLY A 55 -0.05 8.07 14.61
CA GLY A 55 -0.15 9.12 15.62
C GLY A 55 1.23 9.62 16.05
N ALA A 56 1.26 10.84 16.58
CA ALA A 56 2.44 11.50 17.13
C ALA A 56 2.98 10.74 18.36
N ASN A 57 2.11 10.06 19.09
CA ASN A 57 2.48 9.21 20.21
C ASN A 57 3.17 7.93 19.72
N SER A 58 4.37 7.66 20.24
CA SER A 58 5.20 6.50 19.86
C SER A 58 5.54 6.43 18.37
N ALA A 59 5.69 7.59 17.71
CA ALA A 59 6.00 7.68 16.28
C ALA A 59 7.19 6.81 15.87
N GLY A 60 8.24 6.70 16.70
CA GLY A 60 9.42 5.88 16.38
C GLY A 60 9.16 4.39 16.22
N ASN A 61 8.69 3.72 17.28
CA ASN A 61 8.40 2.28 17.23
C ASN A 61 7.34 1.97 16.18
N ASN A 62 6.32 2.84 16.07
CA ASN A 62 5.25 2.66 15.12
C ASN A 62 5.71 2.86 13.67
N PHE A 63 6.62 3.79 13.40
CA PHE A 63 7.08 4.07 12.04
C PHE A 63 7.88 2.90 11.46
N ASN A 64 8.83 2.35 12.21
CA ASN A 64 9.65 1.22 11.73
C ASN A 64 8.80 -0.03 11.49
N ASN A 65 7.90 -0.37 12.42
CA ASN A 65 6.98 -1.49 12.23
C ASN A 65 6.09 -1.31 10.99
N ARG A 66 5.67 -0.08 10.70
CA ARG A 66 4.82 0.23 9.53
C ARG A 66 5.60 0.17 8.23
N THR A 67 6.88 0.53 8.28
CA THR A 67 7.81 0.38 7.16
C THR A 67 7.95 -1.10 6.78
N GLU A 68 8.25 -1.95 7.75
CA GLU A 68 8.38 -3.40 7.54
C GLU A 68 7.07 -4.03 7.04
N GLU A 69 5.94 -3.65 7.65
CA GLU A 69 4.62 -4.14 7.24
C GLU A 69 4.29 -3.71 5.80
N ALA A 70 4.53 -2.46 5.42
CA ALA A 70 4.23 -1.96 4.09
C ALA A 70 5.06 -2.66 3.02
N ILE A 71 6.38 -2.84 3.25
CA ILE A 71 7.29 -3.53 2.32
C ILE A 71 6.93 -5.02 2.22
N GLY A 72 6.68 -5.67 3.35
CA GLY A 72 6.30 -7.08 3.40
C GLY A 72 4.96 -7.35 2.70
N ASN A 73 3.97 -6.48 2.87
CA ASN A 73 2.64 -6.62 2.25
C ASN A 73 2.70 -6.59 0.72
N ALA A 74 3.42 -5.61 0.17
CA ALA A 74 3.63 -5.49 -1.27
C ALA A 74 4.31 -6.75 -1.84
N THR A 75 5.45 -7.13 -1.24
CA THR A 75 6.25 -8.27 -1.69
C THR A 75 5.46 -9.57 -1.68
N ASP A 76 4.70 -9.81 -0.60
CA ASP A 76 3.89 -11.00 -0.41
C ASP A 76 2.75 -11.12 -1.44
N LEU A 77 2.08 -10.00 -1.75
CA LEU A 77 1.02 -9.94 -2.77
C LEU A 77 1.57 -10.23 -4.17
N TRP A 78 2.70 -9.61 -4.52
CA TRP A 78 3.29 -9.77 -5.84
C TRP A 78 3.76 -11.18 -6.11
N LEU A 79 4.46 -11.78 -5.16
CA LEU A 79 4.88 -13.17 -5.31
C LEU A 79 3.69 -14.13 -5.29
N ALA A 80 2.64 -13.86 -4.51
CA ALA A 80 1.43 -14.67 -4.56
C ALA A 80 0.81 -14.64 -5.97
N HIS A 81 0.72 -13.46 -6.59
CA HIS A 81 0.25 -13.34 -7.97
C HIS A 81 1.15 -14.12 -8.94
N ASP A 82 2.44 -13.78 -8.98
CA ASP A 82 3.39 -14.22 -10.00
C ASP A 82 3.65 -15.73 -9.94
N ARG A 83 3.58 -16.33 -8.74
CA ARG A 83 3.91 -17.73 -8.53
C ARG A 83 2.71 -18.67 -8.55
N THR A 84 1.50 -18.16 -8.32
CA THR A 84 0.31 -19.01 -8.15
C THR A 84 -0.88 -18.65 -9.04
N ALA A 85 -0.84 -17.49 -9.71
CA ALA A 85 -1.95 -16.95 -10.50
C ALA A 85 -3.28 -16.86 -9.71
N CYS A 86 -3.22 -16.71 -8.39
CA CYS A 86 -4.39 -16.80 -7.51
C CYS A 86 -5.36 -15.61 -7.57
N PHE A 87 -5.03 -14.59 -8.36
CA PHE A 87 -5.76 -13.32 -8.45
C PHE A 87 -6.43 -13.08 -9.80
N GLY A 88 -6.57 -14.14 -10.60
CA GLY A 88 -7.08 -14.04 -11.96
C GLY A 88 -6.00 -13.62 -12.96
N PRO A 89 -6.38 -13.44 -14.24
CA PRO A 89 -5.44 -13.24 -15.34
C PRO A 89 -4.82 -11.85 -15.38
N ILE A 90 -5.39 -10.88 -14.64
CA ILE A 90 -4.89 -9.52 -14.57
C ILE A 90 -4.18 -9.35 -13.22
N ARG A 91 -2.90 -8.94 -13.24
CA ARG A 91 -2.15 -8.58 -12.02
C ARG A 91 -2.96 -7.61 -11.16
N PRO A 92 -3.11 -7.85 -9.84
CA PRO A 92 -3.84 -6.94 -8.97
C PRO A 92 -3.17 -5.57 -8.94
N TRP A 93 -3.94 -4.54 -8.59
CA TRP A 93 -3.41 -3.21 -8.33
C TRP A 93 -3.26 -3.01 -6.82
N ALA A 94 -2.12 -2.52 -6.37
CA ALA A 94 -1.85 -2.29 -4.96
C ALA A 94 -1.79 -0.79 -4.67
N GLY A 95 -2.63 -0.34 -3.72
CA GLY A 95 -2.62 1.03 -3.21
C GLY A 95 -2.19 1.08 -1.76
N PHE A 96 -1.42 2.12 -1.39
CA PHE A 96 -1.09 2.40 0.00
C PHE A 96 -1.49 3.83 0.35
N MET A 97 -2.25 4.01 1.43
CA MET A 97 -2.53 5.33 1.99
C MET A 97 -1.93 5.43 3.38
N PHE A 98 -1.18 6.50 3.60
CA PHE A 98 -0.56 6.78 4.87
C PHE A 98 -0.99 8.15 5.39
N LEU A 99 -1.76 8.14 6.47
CA LEU A 99 -2.12 9.32 7.22
C LEU A 99 -1.19 9.45 8.43
N MET A 100 -0.47 10.55 8.52
CA MET A 100 0.41 10.82 9.65
C MET A 100 -0.08 12.04 10.44
N GLU A 101 -0.03 11.94 11.77
CA GLU A 101 -0.34 13.08 12.62
C GLU A 101 0.74 14.15 12.46
N ASP A 102 0.26 15.35 12.20
CA ASP A 102 1.05 16.55 12.07
C ASP A 102 1.19 17.23 13.43
N ALA A 103 2.33 17.02 14.08
CA ALA A 103 2.59 17.48 15.44
C ALA A 103 4.06 17.95 15.57
N PRO A 104 4.39 18.77 16.59
CA PRO A 104 5.75 19.28 16.77
C PRO A 104 6.82 18.16 16.80
N ASN A 105 6.55 17.07 17.51
CA ASN A 105 7.49 15.94 17.63
C ASN A 105 7.63 15.09 16.34
N THR A 106 6.72 15.22 15.38
CA THR A 106 6.84 14.54 14.07
C THR A 106 7.59 15.38 13.04
N ARG A 107 7.75 16.68 13.30
CA ARG A 107 8.46 17.65 12.44
C ARG A 107 9.93 17.89 12.82
N ILE A 108 10.32 17.59 14.06
CA ILE A 108 11.72 17.75 14.52
C ILE A 108 12.61 16.60 14.05
N ALA A 109 13.89 16.91 13.85
CA ALA A 109 14.92 15.92 13.51
C ALA A 109 14.99 14.82 14.57
N VAL A 110 15.09 13.57 14.12
CA VAL A 110 15.20 12.40 14.99
C VAL A 110 16.61 11.86 14.91
N ARG A 111 17.23 11.63 16.07
CA ARG A 111 18.57 11.06 16.16
C ARG A 111 18.63 9.70 15.47
N GLU A 112 19.57 9.54 14.54
CA GLU A 112 19.88 8.24 13.95
C GLU A 112 20.60 7.33 14.95
N GLN A 113 20.40 6.02 14.79
CA GLN A 113 21.22 5.04 15.49
C GLN A 113 22.64 5.05 14.90
N PRO A 114 23.69 4.96 15.74
CA PRO A 114 25.05 4.93 15.24
C PRO A 114 25.29 3.70 14.36
N SER A 115 25.80 3.92 13.16
CA SER A 115 26.16 2.89 12.20
C SER A 115 27.63 3.00 11.83
N LYS A 116 28.30 1.86 11.63
CA LYS A 116 29.66 1.82 11.09
C LYS A 116 29.70 2.13 9.58
N TRP A 117 28.54 2.09 8.92
CA TRP A 117 28.38 2.38 7.50
C TRP A 117 27.64 3.69 7.32
N ARG A 118 27.99 4.43 6.27
CA ARG A 118 27.30 5.67 5.90
C ARG A 118 25.83 5.35 5.62
N ILE A 119 24.96 6.12 6.25
CA ILE A 119 23.55 6.14 5.88
C ILE A 119 23.38 6.97 4.61
N ASP A 120 22.24 6.81 3.96
CA ASP A 120 21.84 7.68 2.87
C ASP A 120 21.59 9.11 3.40
N SER A 121 22.17 10.10 2.72
CA SER A 121 22.14 11.51 3.13
C SER A 121 20.73 12.08 3.23
N GLU A 122 19.73 11.48 2.57
CA GLU A 122 18.33 11.90 2.75
C GLU A 122 17.81 11.69 4.18
N PHE A 123 18.44 10.81 4.95
CA PHE A 123 18.06 10.54 6.34
C PHE A 123 18.77 11.41 7.37
N GLU A 124 19.86 12.08 7.00
CA GLU A 124 20.64 12.92 7.92
C GLU A 124 19.79 14.07 8.48
N GLY A 125 19.56 14.08 9.79
CA GLY A 125 18.74 15.11 10.44
C GLY A 125 17.26 15.07 10.06
N SER A 126 16.79 13.95 9.49
CA SER A 126 15.40 13.80 9.06
C SER A 126 14.42 13.69 10.24
N SER A 127 13.24 14.30 10.08
CA SER A 127 12.09 14.10 10.97
C SER A 127 11.26 12.88 10.58
N TYR A 128 10.33 12.44 11.43
CA TYR A 128 9.42 11.35 11.05
C TYR A 128 8.55 11.72 9.84
N LEU A 129 8.13 12.98 9.72
CA LEU A 129 7.41 13.47 8.54
C LEU A 129 8.27 13.31 7.29
N LYS A 130 9.54 13.76 7.34
CA LYS A 130 10.47 13.61 6.21
C LYS A 130 10.71 12.13 5.88
N ARG A 131 10.84 11.27 6.88
CA ARG A 131 10.98 9.81 6.68
C ARG A 131 9.73 9.19 6.07
N GLY A 132 8.53 9.64 6.43
CA GLY A 132 7.26 9.21 5.82
C GLY A 132 7.17 9.57 4.34
N VAL A 133 7.63 10.77 3.97
CA VAL A 133 7.80 11.18 2.58
C VAL A 133 8.80 10.29 1.85
N ILE A 134 9.99 10.08 2.41
CA ILE A 134 11.04 9.22 1.81
C ILE A 134 10.51 7.80 1.57
N LEU A 135 9.89 7.19 2.58
CA LEU A 135 9.31 5.85 2.47
C LEU A 135 8.27 5.79 1.36
N SER A 136 7.34 6.76 1.34
CA SER A 136 6.21 6.77 0.41
C SER A 136 6.65 7.00 -1.04
N SER A 137 7.57 7.93 -1.28
CA SER A 137 8.18 8.15 -2.60
C SER A 137 8.94 6.91 -3.06
N ARG A 138 9.78 6.31 -2.22
CA ARG A 138 10.52 5.08 -2.59
C ARG A 138 9.59 3.91 -2.89
N MET A 139 8.53 3.71 -2.10
CA MET A 139 7.54 2.66 -2.37
C MET A 139 6.84 2.83 -3.72
N LEU A 140 6.54 4.08 -4.11
CA LEU A 140 5.96 4.40 -5.40
C LEU A 140 6.98 4.17 -6.54
N HIS A 141 8.18 4.74 -6.43
CA HIS A 141 9.20 4.70 -7.49
C HIS A 141 9.74 3.29 -7.74
N GLU A 142 9.91 2.50 -6.68
CA GLU A 142 10.32 1.09 -6.76
C GLU A 142 9.16 0.14 -7.12
N ARG A 143 7.96 0.68 -7.36
CA ARG A 143 6.74 -0.08 -7.73
C ARG A 143 6.38 -1.17 -6.72
N LEU A 144 6.67 -0.92 -5.44
CA LEU A 144 6.10 -1.75 -4.38
C LEU A 144 4.58 -1.59 -4.35
N TYR A 145 4.10 -0.39 -4.62
CA TYR A 145 2.69 -0.07 -4.84
C TYR A 145 2.50 0.62 -6.19
N ASP A 146 1.34 0.42 -6.80
CA ASP A 146 0.96 1.11 -8.04
C ASP A 146 0.54 2.58 -7.78
N ALA A 147 0.10 2.89 -6.56
CA ALA A 147 -0.11 4.25 -6.09
C ALA A 147 0.11 4.35 -4.57
N VAL A 148 0.67 5.48 -4.15
CA VAL A 148 0.87 5.80 -2.73
C VAL A 148 0.29 7.18 -2.46
N CYS A 149 -0.49 7.31 -1.38
CA CYS A 149 -1.01 8.58 -0.89
C CYS A 149 -0.40 8.87 0.47
N PHE A 150 0.29 10.00 0.64
CA PHE A 150 0.85 10.45 1.91
C PHE A 150 0.25 11.80 2.30
N VAL A 151 -0.50 11.80 3.40
CA VAL A 151 -1.21 12.97 3.91
C VAL A 151 -0.83 13.16 5.38
N THR A 152 -0.66 14.41 5.80
CA THR A 152 -0.53 14.75 7.21
C THR A 152 -1.72 15.57 7.68
N SER A 153 -2.17 15.38 8.91
CA SER A 153 -3.28 16.14 9.49
C SER A 153 -3.04 16.39 10.96
N THR A 154 -3.48 17.55 11.46
CA THR A 154 -3.53 17.82 12.90
C THR A 154 -4.85 17.28 13.47
N ASN A 155 -5.00 17.33 14.80
CA ASN A 155 -6.28 17.07 15.48
C ASN A 155 -7.22 18.28 15.50
N ASP A 156 -6.80 19.42 14.94
CA ASP A 156 -7.62 20.63 14.84
C ASP A 156 -8.42 20.59 13.52
N PRO A 157 -9.77 20.46 13.56
CA PRO A 157 -10.59 20.38 12.36
C PRO A 157 -10.58 21.68 11.52
N GLY A 158 -10.12 22.79 12.08
CA GLY A 158 -9.94 24.05 11.36
C GLY A 158 -8.67 24.10 10.49
N VAL A 159 -7.74 23.15 10.68
CA VAL A 159 -6.49 23.09 9.92
C VAL A 159 -6.64 22.04 8.80
N PRO A 160 -6.54 22.44 7.52
CA PRO A 160 -6.64 21.49 6.43
C PRO A 160 -5.48 20.48 6.44
N PRO A 161 -5.69 19.25 5.97
CA PRO A 161 -4.62 18.29 5.76
C PRO A 161 -3.56 18.84 4.78
N MET A 162 -2.32 18.41 4.97
CA MET A 162 -1.19 18.75 4.11
C MET A 162 -0.77 17.55 3.27
N GLU A 163 -0.49 17.81 2.00
CA GLU A 163 -0.02 16.82 1.01
C GLU A 163 1.35 17.27 0.51
N PRO A 164 2.45 16.81 1.14
CA PRO A 164 3.77 17.44 0.97
C PRO A 164 4.42 17.16 -0.39
N VAL A 165 3.91 16.19 -1.16
CA VAL A 165 4.47 15.79 -2.46
C VAL A 165 3.34 15.55 -3.46
N VAL A 166 3.44 16.17 -4.64
CA VAL A 166 2.41 16.14 -5.69
C VAL A 166 2.08 14.71 -6.16
N GLU A 167 3.08 13.86 -6.38
CA GLU A 167 2.86 12.48 -6.82
C GLU A 167 2.25 11.58 -5.72
N LEU A 168 2.34 12.00 -4.46
CA LEU A 168 1.80 11.29 -3.30
C LEU A 168 0.49 11.89 -2.80
N ASN A 169 -0.10 12.85 -3.51
CA ASN A 169 -1.31 13.52 -3.05
C ASN A 169 -2.57 12.70 -3.34
N TRP A 170 -3.69 13.08 -2.72
CA TRP A 170 -4.97 12.41 -2.88
C TRP A 170 -5.43 12.34 -4.34
N MET A 171 -5.25 13.42 -5.09
CA MET A 171 -5.72 13.50 -6.48
C MET A 171 -4.94 12.54 -7.40
N SER A 172 -3.63 12.42 -7.22
CA SER A 172 -2.77 11.45 -7.92
C SER A 172 -3.21 10.01 -7.59
N PHE A 173 -3.49 9.73 -6.32
CA PHE A 173 -3.97 8.42 -5.88
C PHE A 173 -5.34 8.06 -6.48
N VAL A 174 -6.29 9.01 -6.47
CA VAL A 174 -7.62 8.84 -7.07
C VAL A 174 -7.53 8.63 -8.57
N ALA A 175 -6.71 9.41 -9.27
CA ALA A 175 -6.51 9.26 -10.70
C ALA A 175 -5.96 7.86 -11.04
N ALA A 176 -5.01 7.35 -10.26
CA ALA A 176 -4.43 6.02 -10.46
C ALA A 176 -5.46 4.89 -10.31
N ILE A 177 -6.29 4.91 -9.26
CA ILE A 177 -7.32 3.87 -9.08
C ILE A 177 -8.45 3.97 -10.12
N GLN A 178 -8.82 5.18 -10.54
CA GLN A 178 -9.78 5.39 -11.63
C GLN A 178 -9.27 4.80 -12.95
N ALA A 179 -8.01 5.07 -13.29
CA ALA A 179 -7.35 4.50 -14.47
C ALA A 179 -7.32 2.97 -14.39
N ARG A 180 -7.03 2.40 -13.21
CA ARG A 180 -7.07 0.95 -12.99
C ARG A 180 -8.45 0.36 -13.23
N VAL A 181 -9.50 0.97 -12.69
CA VAL A 181 -10.89 0.50 -12.88
C VAL A 181 -11.25 0.51 -14.36
N GLN A 182 -10.89 1.57 -15.09
CA GLN A 182 -11.15 1.66 -16.51
C GLN A 182 -10.38 0.59 -17.31
N TYR A 183 -9.11 0.37 -16.98
CA TYR A 183 -8.28 -0.68 -17.56
C TYR A 183 -8.92 -2.06 -17.40
N VAL A 184 -9.32 -2.43 -16.17
CA VAL A 184 -9.92 -3.75 -15.91
C VAL A 184 -11.25 -3.92 -16.66
N LYS A 185 -12.11 -2.89 -16.67
CA LYS A 185 -13.37 -2.92 -17.43
C LYS A 185 -13.12 -3.23 -18.91
N ASN A 186 -12.19 -2.52 -19.53
CA ASN A 186 -11.87 -2.69 -20.96
C ASN A 186 -11.31 -4.10 -21.25
N THR A 187 -10.36 -4.56 -20.43
CA THR A 187 -9.70 -5.86 -20.61
C THR A 187 -10.67 -7.03 -20.41
N GLN A 188 -11.54 -6.96 -19.40
CA GLN A 188 -12.53 -8.02 -19.17
C GLN A 188 -13.64 -8.04 -20.23
N THR A 189 -14.01 -6.89 -20.81
CA THR A 189 -14.92 -6.84 -21.97
C THR A 189 -14.29 -7.48 -23.21
N ALA A 190 -12.99 -7.31 -23.42
CA ALA A 190 -12.28 -7.94 -24.54
C ALA A 190 -12.21 -9.47 -24.42
N ILE A 191 -12.04 -10.01 -23.20
CA ILE A 191 -12.00 -11.47 -22.96
C ILE A 191 -13.38 -12.13 -23.14
N ALA A 192 -14.46 -11.38 -22.96
CA ALA A 192 -15.84 -11.89 -23.06
C ALA A 192 -16.38 -11.94 -24.50
N LYS A 193 -15.64 -11.43 -25.48
CA LYS A 193 -15.94 -11.50 -26.92
C LYS A 193 -15.10 -12.59 -27.56
#